data_AF-A0A0C3GQ74-F1
#
_entry.id   AF-A0A0C3GQ74-F1
#
_cell.length_a   1.000
_cell.length_b   1.000
_cell.length_c   1.000
_cell.angle_alpha   90.00
_cell.angle_beta   90.00
_cell.angle_gamma   90.00
#
_symmetry.space_group_name_H-M   'P 1'
#
loop_
_entity.id
_entity.type
_entity.pdbx_description
1 polymer ?
#
loop_
_entity_poly.entity_id
_entity_poly.type
_entity_poly.pdbx_seq_one_letter_code
_entity_poly.pdbx_strand_id
1 'polypeptide(L)'
;MSSSTLFKIAGGLFLALPLGHTQMYLDVLVPHLQPLGAIPGAYASKVSWTQANGYFITTALLCFKWANGGVPDGVEKYILGVLIATQCLTAVAYLKKGIPGPSAAYLTTSLLMGIAAGKKV
;
A
#
# COMPACT_ATOMS: atom_id res chain seq x y z
N MET A 1 13.24 -18.35 2.77
CA MET A 1 11.90 -18.03 2.22
C MET A 1 12.03 -17.82 0.71
N SER A 2 11.17 -18.45 -0.09
CA SER A 2 11.19 -18.34 -1.56
C SER A 2 10.61 -17.00 -2.04
N SER A 3 10.86 -16.64 -3.30
CA SER A 3 10.23 -15.46 -3.95
C SER A 3 8.70 -15.55 -3.86
N SER A 4 8.15 -16.72 -4.21
CA SER A 4 6.71 -17.01 -4.13
C SER A 4 6.12 -16.74 -2.75
N THR A 5 6.75 -17.24 -1.68
CA THR A 5 6.25 -17.04 -0.31
C THR A 5 6.28 -15.57 0.09
N LEU A 6 7.35 -14.83 -0.25
CA LEU A 6 7.46 -13.41 0.08
C LEU A 6 6.37 -12.58 -0.62
N PHE A 7 6.11 -12.86 -1.90
CA PHE A 7 5.01 -12.22 -2.61
C PHE A 7 3.64 -12.56 -2.03
N LYS A 8 3.39 -13.83 -1.65
CA LYS A 8 2.13 -14.21 -0.99
C LYS A 8 1.92 -13.50 0.34
N ILE A 9 2.97 -13.36 1.15
CA ILE A 9 2.91 -12.62 2.42
C ILE A 9 2.62 -11.14 2.15
N ALA A 10 3.37 -10.51 1.23
CA ALA A 10 3.13 -9.12 0.85
C ALA A 10 1.68 -8.91 0.35
N GLY A 11 1.19 -9.81 -0.52
CA GLY A 11 -0.18 -9.77 -1.02
C GLY A 11 -1.23 -9.94 0.08
N GLY A 12 -1.01 -10.86 1.02
CA GLY A 12 -1.87 -11.03 2.19
C GLY A 12 -1.93 -9.79 3.08
N LEU A 13 -0.79 -9.14 3.32
CA LEU A 13 -0.74 -7.86 4.05
C LEU A 13 -1.53 -6.77 3.31
N PHE A 14 -1.38 -6.68 1.99
CA PHE A 14 -2.17 -5.73 1.19
C PHE A 14 -3.67 -6.01 1.22
N LEU A 15 -4.11 -7.26 1.31
CA LEU A 15 -5.54 -7.56 1.49
C LEU A 15 -6.05 -7.17 2.88
N ALA A 16 -5.21 -7.20 3.91
CA ALA A 16 -5.59 -6.81 5.27
C ALA A 16 -5.59 -5.29 5.47
N LEU A 17 -4.75 -4.54 4.74
CA LEU A 17 -4.61 -3.09 4.90
C LEU A 17 -5.91 -2.28 4.74
N PRO A 18 -6.81 -2.58 3.78
CA PRO A 18 -8.10 -1.91 3.67
C PRO A 18 -8.92 -1.92 4.96
N LEU A 19 -8.82 -2.96 5.79
CA LEU A 19 -9.55 -3.05 7.07
C LEU A 19 -9.05 -1.97 8.03
N GLY A 20 -7.73 -1.93 8.27
CA GLY A 20 -7.12 -0.92 9.15
C GLY A 20 -7.23 0.50 8.58
N HIS A 21 -7.13 0.64 7.25
CA HIS A 21 -7.28 1.92 6.56
C HIS A 21 -8.72 2.46 6.66
N THR A 22 -9.72 1.59 6.56
CA THR A 22 -11.13 1.96 6.77
C THR A 22 -11.41 2.29 8.23
N GLN A 23 -10.80 1.57 9.18
CA GLN A 23 -10.93 1.91 10.60
C GLN A 23 -10.34 3.31 10.88
N MET A 24 -9.13 3.59 10.38
CA MET A 24 -8.49 4.91 10.53
C MET A 24 -9.29 6.02 9.84
N TYR A 25 -9.98 5.74 8.74
CA TYR A 25 -10.93 6.69 8.14
C TYR A 25 -11.99 7.13 9.14
N LEU A 26 -12.64 6.16 9.80
CA LEU A 26 -13.75 6.40 10.70
C LEU A 26 -13.29 7.07 11.99
N ASP A 27 -12.16 6.64 12.54
CA ASP A 27 -11.68 7.11 13.84
C ASP A 27 -10.94 8.45 13.77
N VAL A 28 -10.20 8.68 12.67
CA VAL A 28 -9.33 9.85 12.54
C VAL A 28 -9.84 10.79 11.47
N LEU A 29 -10.08 10.31 10.25
CA LEU A 29 -10.33 11.21 9.13
C LEU A 29 -11.72 11.86 9.21
N VAL A 30 -12.78 11.08 9.44
CA VAL A 30 -14.16 11.58 9.47
C VAL A 30 -14.36 12.68 10.53
N PRO A 31 -13.95 12.50 11.81
CA PRO A 31 -14.14 13.53 12.83
C PRO A 31 -13.42 14.84 12.52
N HIS A 32 -12.25 14.78 11.88
CA HIS A 32 -11.49 15.98 11.50
C HIS A 32 -11.98 16.64 10.21
N LEU A 33 -12.63 15.89 9.32
CA LEU A 33 -13.21 16.42 8.09
C LEU A 33 -14.63 16.97 8.28
N GLN A 34 -15.38 16.53 9.30
CA GLN A 34 -16.75 17.01 9.54
C GLN A 34 -16.85 18.53 9.78
N PRO A 35 -16.01 19.16 10.62
CA PRO A 35 -16.03 20.61 10.84
C PRO A 35 -15.68 21.41 9.58
N LEU A 36 -14.96 20.81 8.63
CA LEU A 36 -14.55 21.45 7.37
C LEU A 36 -15.70 21.51 6.35
N GLY A 37 -16.84 20.87 6.61
CA GLY A 37 -18.02 20.93 5.75
C GLY A 37 -17.75 20.42 4.32
N ALA A 38 -18.31 21.12 3.33
CA ALA A 38 -18.22 20.76 1.91
C ALA A 38 -17.07 21.45 1.16
N ILE A 39 -16.01 21.89 1.86
CA ILE A 39 -14.88 22.51 1.16
C ILE A 39 -14.22 21.48 0.21
N PRO A 40 -13.73 21.91 -0.97
CA PRO A 40 -13.19 21.00 -1.99
C PRO A 40 -12.09 20.07 -1.45
N GLY A 41 -11.22 20.58 -0.56
CA GLY A 41 -10.14 19.79 0.06
C GLY A 41 -10.66 18.63 0.91
N ALA A 42 -11.70 18.86 1.71
CA ALA A 42 -12.31 17.81 2.54
C ALA A 42 -12.98 16.73 1.68
N TYR A 43 -13.63 17.12 0.57
CA TYR A 43 -14.18 16.17 -0.39
C TYR A 43 -13.08 15.35 -1.08
N ALA A 44 -12.03 16.00 -1.57
CA ALA A 44 -10.89 15.34 -2.21
C ALA A 44 -10.20 14.33 -1.28
N SER A 45 -10.05 14.66 0.01
CA SER A 45 -9.51 13.73 1.01
C SER A 45 -10.37 12.49 1.20
N LYS A 46 -11.70 12.58 1.15
CA LYS A 46 -12.59 11.40 1.24
C LYS A 46 -12.47 10.51 0.02
N VAL A 47 -12.42 11.11 -1.17
CA VAL A 47 -12.27 10.38 -2.44
C VAL A 47 -10.91 9.67 -2.48
N SER A 48 -9.82 10.38 -2.17
CA SER A 48 -8.46 9.80 -2.20
C SER A 48 -8.30 8.67 -1.20
N TRP A 49 -8.96 8.75 -0.04
CA TRP A 49 -8.98 7.66 0.93
C TRP A 49 -9.66 6.40 0.38
N THR A 50 -10.79 6.55 -0.31
CA THR A 50 -11.47 5.40 -0.91
C THR A 50 -10.64 4.80 -2.04
N GLN A 51 -9.98 5.64 -2.84
CA GLN A 51 -9.09 5.20 -3.92
C GLN A 51 -7.88 4.40 -3.41
N ALA A 52 -7.34 4.74 -2.22
CA ALA A 52 -6.25 3.99 -1.60
C ALA A 52 -6.64 2.53 -1.29
N ASN A 53 -7.91 2.23 -0.98
CA ASN A 53 -8.35 0.84 -0.83
C ASN A 53 -8.25 0.06 -2.16
N GLY A 54 -8.59 0.69 -3.28
CA GLY A 54 -8.41 0.11 -4.61
C GLY A 54 -6.93 -0.15 -4.94
N TYR A 55 -6.05 0.76 -4.51
CA TYR A 55 -4.60 0.58 -4.61
C TYR A 55 -4.11 -0.66 -3.85
N PHE A 56 -4.55 -0.86 -2.60
CA PHE A 56 -4.16 -2.04 -1.81
C PHE A 56 -4.61 -3.34 -2.47
N ILE A 57 -5.88 -3.42 -2.88
CA ILE A 57 -6.43 -4.62 -3.53
C ILE A 57 -5.68 -4.93 -4.83
N THR A 58 -5.44 -3.92 -5.66
CA THR A 58 -4.70 -4.11 -6.93
C THR A 58 -3.27 -4.58 -6.68
N THR A 59 -2.59 -3.99 -5.70
CA THR A 59 -1.22 -4.39 -5.33
C THR A 59 -1.19 -5.83 -4.79
N ALA A 60 -2.19 -6.25 -4.02
CA ALA A 60 -2.32 -7.63 -3.56
C ALA A 60 -2.43 -8.62 -4.73
N LEU A 61 -3.28 -8.32 -5.71
CA LEU A 61 -3.46 -9.16 -6.89
C LEU A 61 -2.17 -9.27 -7.71
N LEU A 62 -1.44 -8.18 -7.88
CA LEU A 62 -0.11 -8.20 -8.53
C LEU A 62 0.89 -9.07 -7.76
N CYS A 63 0.92 -8.97 -6.43
CA CYS A 63 1.76 -9.83 -5.61
C CYS A 63 1.40 -11.32 -5.81
N PHE A 64 0.12 -11.69 -5.80
CA PHE A 64 -0.30 -13.08 -6.05
C PHE A 64 0.03 -13.55 -7.47
N LYS A 65 -0.08 -12.67 -8.47
CA LYS A 65 0.36 -12.93 -9.85
C LYS A 65 1.87 -13.24 -9.88
N TRP A 66 2.70 -12.35 -9.32
CA TRP A 66 4.15 -12.49 -9.31
C TRP A 66 4.64 -13.65 -8.42
N ALA A 67 3.83 -14.10 -7.47
CA ALA A 67 4.17 -15.28 -6.68
C ALA A 67 4.28 -16.57 -7.50
N ASN A 68 3.66 -16.65 -8.69
CA ASN A 68 3.63 -17.87 -9.51
C ASN A 68 4.69 -17.89 -10.62
N GLY A 69 5.24 -16.73 -11.00
CA GLY A 69 6.19 -16.64 -12.12
C GLY A 69 7.24 -15.54 -11.99
N GLY A 70 7.31 -14.87 -10.83
CA GLY A 70 8.16 -13.71 -10.62
C GLY A 70 7.62 -12.47 -11.29
N VAL A 71 8.47 -11.45 -11.33
CA VAL A 71 8.18 -10.16 -11.96
C VAL A 71 8.81 -10.18 -13.33
N PRO A 72 8.02 -10.24 -14.42
CA PRO A 72 8.56 -10.19 -15.77
C PRO A 72 9.34 -8.91 -16.02
N ASP A 73 10.33 -8.97 -16.91
CA ASP A 73 11.00 -7.77 -17.39
C ASP A 73 10.04 -6.87 -18.20
N GLY A 74 10.38 -5.59 -18.32
CA GLY A 74 9.54 -4.58 -18.97
C GLY A 74 8.56 -3.91 -18.00
N VAL A 75 7.31 -3.73 -18.45
CA VAL A 75 6.29 -2.91 -17.75
C VAL A 75 6.07 -3.33 -16.30
N GLU A 76 6.01 -4.64 -16.02
CA GLU A 76 5.78 -5.18 -14.67
C GLU A 76 6.87 -4.76 -13.67
N LYS A 77 8.13 -4.70 -14.12
CA LYS A 77 9.26 -4.27 -13.30
C LYS A 77 9.21 -2.78 -12.98
N TYR A 78 8.75 -1.96 -13.93
CA TYR A 78 8.48 -0.53 -13.69
C TYR A 78 7.29 -0.34 -12.76
N ILE A 79 6.22 -1.12 -12.92
CA ILE A 79 5.07 -1.11 -11.99
C ILE A 79 5.55 -1.41 -10.57
N LEU A 80 6.30 -2.50 -10.38
CA LEU A 80 6.89 -2.83 -9.08
C LEU A 80 7.72 -1.66 -8.51
N GLY A 81 8.61 -1.08 -9.32
CA GLY A 81 9.46 0.03 -8.90
C GLY A 81 8.65 1.25 -8.45
N VAL A 82 7.62 1.62 -9.20
CA VAL A 82 6.71 2.72 -8.85
C VAL A 82 5.95 2.39 -7.57
N LEU A 83 5.43 1.18 -7.41
CA LEU A 83 4.73 0.75 -6.20
C LEU A 83 5.63 0.90 -4.96
N ILE A 84 6.86 0.38 -5.01
CA ILE A 84 7.82 0.49 -3.91
C ILE A 84 8.14 1.96 -3.63
N ALA A 85 8.41 2.77 -4.66
CA ALA A 85 8.75 4.18 -4.49
C ALA A 85 7.59 4.95 -3.83
N THR A 86 6.35 4.77 -4.32
CA THR A 86 5.17 5.40 -3.74
C THR A 86 4.98 5.01 -2.28
N GLN A 87 5.10 3.72 -1.95
CA GLN A 87 4.95 3.26 -0.56
C GLN A 87 6.00 3.84 0.37
N CYS A 88 7.27 3.87 -0.05
CA CYS A 88 8.35 4.46 0.74
C CYS A 88 8.11 5.96 0.96
N LEU A 89 7.68 6.71 -0.06
CA LEU A 89 7.36 8.13 0.07
C LEU A 89 6.17 8.36 1.01
N THR A 90 5.11 7.56 0.89
CA THR A 90 3.95 7.61 1.78
C THR A 90 4.33 7.26 3.22
N ALA A 91 5.18 6.25 3.43
CA ALA A 91 5.69 5.91 4.76
C ALA A 91 6.49 7.07 5.38
N VAL A 92 7.37 7.71 4.61
CA VAL A 92 8.11 8.90 5.07
C VAL A 92 7.15 10.03 5.44
N ALA A 93 6.08 10.25 4.66
CA ALA A 93 5.08 11.27 4.98
C ALA A 93 4.37 10.99 6.31
N TYR A 94 3.96 9.74 6.56
CA TYR A 94 3.37 9.32 7.84
C TYR A 94 4.34 9.44 9.01
N LEU A 95 5.61 9.04 8.84
CA LEU A 95 6.65 9.19 9.87
C LEU A 95 6.88 10.66 10.24
N LYS A 96 6.93 11.57 9.25
CA LYS A 96 7.04 13.02 9.48
C LYS A 96 5.88 13.61 10.28
N LYS A 97 4.74 12.91 10.32
CA LYS A 97 3.55 13.28 11.12
C LYS A 97 3.43 12.50 12.42
N GLY A 98 4.42 11.68 12.77
CA GLY A 98 4.42 10.90 14.00
C GLY A 98 3.41 9.75 14.00
N ILE A 99 3.05 9.23 12.81
CA ILE A 99 2.06 8.14 12.64
C ILE A 99 2.80 6.86 12.21
N PRO A 100 3.32 6.04 13.13
CA PRO A 100 4.23 4.94 12.78
C PRO A 100 3.55 3.71 12.18
N GLY A 101 2.27 3.46 12.49
CA GLY A 101 1.57 2.23 12.08
C GLY A 101 1.50 2.04 10.56
N PRO A 102 0.89 2.96 9.80
CA PRO A 102 0.86 2.90 8.34
C PRO A 102 2.26 2.86 7.72
N SER A 103 3.21 3.62 8.28
CA SER A 103 4.61 3.61 7.81
C SER A 103 5.25 2.24 7.91
N ALA A 104 5.08 1.57 9.04
CA ALA A 104 5.62 0.24 9.26
C ALA A 104 5.04 -0.75 8.24
N ALA A 105 3.74 -0.69 7.96
CA ALA A 105 3.11 -1.53 6.96
C ALA A 105 3.71 -1.31 5.57
N TYR A 106 3.77 -0.05 5.10
CA TYR A 106 4.31 0.28 3.79
C TYR A 106 5.77 -0.10 3.59
N LEU A 107 6.62 0.15 4.60
CA LEU A 107 8.03 -0.23 4.53
C LEU A 107 8.20 -1.74 4.53
N THR A 108 7.41 -2.46 5.35
CA THR A 108 7.43 -3.92 5.40
C THR A 108 7.02 -4.53 4.06
N THR A 109 5.90 -4.09 3.47
CA THR A 109 5.44 -4.62 2.18
C THR A 109 6.40 -4.27 1.05
N SER A 110 6.95 -3.05 1.04
CA SER A 110 7.99 -2.63 0.08
C SER A 110 9.23 -3.51 0.15
N LEU A 111 9.72 -3.77 1.37
CA LEU A 111 10.89 -4.61 1.58
C LEU A 111 10.63 -6.05 1.13
N LEU A 112 9.47 -6.61 1.48
CA LEU A 112 9.09 -7.96 1.05
C LEU A 112 9.04 -8.08 -0.47
N MET A 113 8.38 -7.14 -1.17
CA MET A 113 8.31 -7.13 -2.62
C MET A 113 9.68 -6.96 -3.28
N GLY A 114 10.52 -6.06 -2.75
CA GLY A 114 11.87 -5.83 -3.27
C GLY A 114 12.77 -7.06 -3.14
N ILE A 115 12.76 -7.72 -1.98
CA ILE A 115 13.50 -8.97 -1.76
C ILE A 115 12.95 -10.08 -2.64
N ALA A 116 11.62 -10.20 -2.78
CA ALA A 116 10.99 -11.22 -3.61
C ALA A 116 11.39 -11.09 -5.09
N ALA A 117 11.40 -9.86 -5.62
CA ALA A 117 11.76 -9.57 -7.00
C ALA A 117 13.25 -9.81 -7.30
N GLY A 118 14.12 -9.66 -6.29
CA GLY A 118 15.56 -9.96 -6.42
C GLY A 118 15.91 -11.45 -6.34
N LYS A 119 14.94 -12.33 -6.06
CA LYS A 119 15.14 -13.78 -5.97
C LYS A 119 14.67 -14.47 -7.25
N LYS A 120 15.39 -15.50 -7.67
CA LYS A 120 14.89 -16.45 -8.68
C LYS A 120 13.66 -17.16 -8.10
N VAL A 121 12.65 -17.33 -8.95
CA VAL A 121 11.37 -17.99 -8.63
C VAL A 121 11.56 -19.48 -8.67
#